data_AF-A0A922TN53-F1
#
_entry.id   AF-A0A922TN53-F1
#
_cell.length_a   1.000
_cell.length_b   1.000
_cell.length_c   1.000
_cell.angle_alpha   90.00
_cell.angle_beta   90.00
_cell.angle_gamma   90.00
#
_symmetry.space_group_name_H-M   'P 1'
#
loop_
_entity.id
_entity.type
_entity.pdbx_description
1 polymer ?
#
loop_
_entity_poly.entity_id
_entity_poly.type
_entity_poly.pdbx_seq_one_letter_code
_entity_poly.pdbx_strand_id
1 'polypeptide(L)'
;MNRQEQTNIINDLATFVKDHREDQFDDHESFYYELLKQWRELSRFSMDGADPASRDLYDRYWAAMGQWHQRFVAEQDRIVNPTPMPGPTLQEEYEALIAELADEIIGDLPRPASAAVIRIDDFARRLNLQLQEMEDLYTDVLTPIDLLLLVEYWRMVDQAVQAKEGNE
;
A
#
# COMPACT_ATOMS: atom_id res chain seq x y z
N MET A 1 2.15 -4.40 -14.86
CA MET A 1 3.56 -4.54 -14.43
C MET A 1 3.91 -6.02 -14.41
N ASN A 2 5.07 -6.44 -14.94
CA ASN A 2 5.46 -7.85 -14.96
C ASN A 2 6.13 -8.29 -13.64
N ARG A 3 6.33 -9.59 -13.46
CA ARG A 3 6.88 -10.17 -12.21
C ARG A 3 8.31 -9.72 -11.90
N GLN A 4 9.13 -9.47 -12.92
CA GLN A 4 10.48 -8.95 -12.73
C GLN A 4 10.44 -7.52 -12.19
N GLU A 5 9.58 -6.67 -12.75
CA GLU A 5 9.38 -5.29 -12.29
C GLU A 5 8.88 -5.25 -10.83
N GLN A 6 7.92 -6.11 -10.47
CA GLN A 6 7.48 -6.28 -9.08
C GLN A 6 8.62 -6.67 -8.14
N THR A 7 9.45 -7.64 -8.57
CA THR A 7 10.59 -8.10 -7.78
C THR A 7 11.60 -6.96 -7.58
N ASN A 8 11.81 -6.12 -8.59
CA ASN A 8 12.73 -4.99 -8.50
C ASN A 8 12.25 -3.98 -7.45
N ILE A 9 11.00 -3.51 -7.52
CA ILE A 9 10.50 -2.51 -6.56
C ILE A 9 10.47 -3.05 -5.11
N ILE A 10 10.21 -4.35 -4.93
CA ILE A 10 10.26 -4.99 -3.61
C ILE A 10 11.70 -5.05 -3.08
N ASN A 11 12.68 -5.36 -3.95
CA ASN A 11 14.08 -5.42 -3.55
C ASN A 11 14.65 -4.03 -3.26
N ASP A 12 14.24 -3.01 -4.00
CA ASP A 12 14.63 -1.62 -3.76
C ASP A 12 14.13 -1.16 -2.39
N LEU A 13 12.85 -1.38 -2.08
CA LEU A 13 12.28 -1.09 -0.76
C LEU A 13 12.94 -1.91 0.36
N ALA A 14 13.23 -3.19 0.12
CA ALA A 14 13.94 -4.04 1.08
C ALA A 14 15.36 -3.55 1.37
N THR A 15 16.05 -3.02 0.36
CA THR A 15 17.39 -2.44 0.52
C THR A 15 17.29 -1.18 1.35
N PHE A 16 16.32 -0.31 1.07
CA PHE A 16 16.08 0.90 1.86
C PHE A 16 15.83 0.58 3.34
N VAL A 17 14.87 -0.31 3.64
CA VAL A 17 14.53 -0.74 5.01
C VAL A 17 15.77 -1.25 5.76
N LYS A 18 16.58 -2.07 5.09
CA LYS A 18 17.81 -2.62 5.65
C LYS A 18 18.86 -1.55 5.93
N ASP A 19 19.08 -0.63 4.99
CA ASP A 19 20.13 0.38 5.10
C ASP A 19 19.79 1.45 6.14
N HIS A 20 18.50 1.71 6.38
CA HIS A 20 18.01 2.71 7.32
C HIS A 20 17.58 2.11 8.66
N ARG A 21 17.68 0.78 8.82
CA ARG A 21 17.34 0.05 10.05
C ARG A 21 15.88 0.25 10.49
N GLU A 22 15.00 0.41 9.52
CA GLU A 22 13.54 0.46 9.71
C GLU A 22 12.99 -0.84 10.31
N ASP A 23 13.77 -1.93 10.25
CA ASP A 23 13.46 -3.22 10.88
C ASP A 23 13.62 -3.24 12.42
N GLN A 24 14.16 -2.17 13.00
CA GLN A 24 14.33 -2.04 14.46
C GLN A 24 13.14 -1.39 15.17
N PHE A 25 12.22 -0.81 14.40
CA PHE A 25 10.97 -0.27 14.91
C PHE A 25 10.04 -1.41 15.35
N ASP A 26 9.17 -1.15 16.31
CA ASP A 26 8.15 -2.14 16.67
C ASP A 26 7.16 -2.30 15.51
N ASP A 27 6.36 -3.38 15.53
CA ASP A 27 5.36 -3.61 14.49
C ASP A 27 4.45 -2.38 14.35
N HIS A 28 4.14 -2.02 13.10
CA HIS A 28 3.34 -0.84 12.74
C HIS A 28 3.98 0.53 13.01
N GLU A 29 5.22 0.62 13.48
CA GLU A 29 5.88 1.92 13.68
C GLU A 29 6.64 2.42 12.45
N SER A 30 6.97 1.54 11.50
CA SER A 30 7.66 1.89 10.24
C SER A 30 6.77 1.67 9.03
N PHE A 31 6.40 2.76 8.36
CA PHE A 31 5.60 2.72 7.13
C PHE A 31 6.25 1.86 6.04
N TYR A 32 7.54 2.06 5.78
CA TYR A 32 8.25 1.34 4.71
C TYR A 32 8.41 -0.15 5.01
N TYR A 33 8.55 -0.51 6.29
CA TYR A 33 8.59 -1.91 6.70
C TYR A 33 7.23 -2.60 6.54
N GLU A 34 6.13 -1.95 6.94
CA GLU A 34 4.79 -2.49 6.76
C GLU A 34 4.41 -2.61 5.28
N LEU A 35 4.77 -1.62 4.46
CA LEU A 35 4.57 -1.70 3.01
C LEU A 35 5.37 -2.85 2.38
N LEU A 36 6.61 -3.07 2.84
CA LEU A 36 7.44 -4.18 2.39
C LEU A 36 6.85 -5.54 2.78
N LYS A 37 6.35 -5.68 4.01
CA LYS A 37 5.63 -6.88 4.47
C LYS A 37 4.44 -7.15 3.55
N GLN A 38 3.59 -6.16 3.35
CA GLN A 38 2.43 -6.25 2.46
C GLN A 38 2.81 -6.68 1.05
N TRP A 39 3.77 -6.01 0.41
CA TRP A 39 4.16 -6.32 -0.96
C TRP A 39 4.75 -7.73 -1.10
N ARG A 40 5.46 -8.22 -0.09
CA ARG A 40 5.98 -9.59 -0.05
C ARG A 40 4.84 -10.61 0.04
N GLU A 41 3.82 -10.35 0.85
CA GLU A 41 2.66 -11.24 0.90
C GLU A 41 1.89 -11.21 -0.42
N LEU A 42 1.57 -10.02 -0.95
CA LEU A 42 0.79 -9.87 -2.18
C LEU A 42 1.50 -10.41 -3.44
N SER A 43 2.84 -10.33 -3.51
CA SER A 43 3.62 -10.79 -4.66
C SER A 43 3.80 -12.32 -4.73
N ARG A 44 3.58 -13.03 -3.62
CA ARG A 44 3.65 -14.49 -3.57
C ARG A 44 2.46 -15.16 -4.23
N PHE A 45 1.37 -14.44 -4.47
CA PHE A 45 0.17 -15.02 -5.06
C PHE A 45 0.37 -15.39 -6.52
N SER A 46 -0.02 -16.64 -6.82
CA SER A 46 -0.19 -17.05 -8.20
C SER A 46 -1.55 -16.56 -8.68
N MET A 47 -1.55 -15.84 -9.80
CA MET A 47 -2.76 -15.49 -10.53
C MET A 47 -3.20 -16.62 -11.48
N ASP A 48 -2.53 -17.77 -11.46
CA ASP A 48 -2.91 -18.94 -12.25
C ASP A 48 -4.25 -19.49 -11.74
N GLY A 49 -5.27 -19.46 -12.60
CA GLY A 49 -6.63 -19.88 -12.25
C GLY A 49 -7.50 -18.80 -11.60
N ALA A 50 -6.92 -17.63 -11.26
CA ALA A 50 -7.67 -16.50 -10.74
C ALA A 50 -8.77 -16.06 -11.71
N ASP A 51 -9.90 -15.62 -11.16
CA ASP A 51 -10.97 -15.06 -11.97
C ASP A 51 -10.52 -13.75 -12.64
N PRO A 52 -11.19 -13.33 -13.74
CA PRO A 52 -10.79 -12.13 -14.47
C PRO A 52 -10.77 -10.85 -13.62
N ALA A 53 -11.67 -10.70 -12.64
CA ALA A 53 -11.72 -9.50 -11.82
C ALA A 53 -10.57 -9.45 -10.82
N SER A 54 -10.21 -10.59 -10.22
CA SER A 54 -9.02 -10.69 -9.36
C SER A 54 -7.74 -10.39 -10.15
N ARG A 55 -7.61 -10.92 -11.37
CA ARG A 55 -6.46 -10.66 -12.25
C ARG A 55 -6.35 -9.19 -12.64
N ASP A 56 -7.45 -8.58 -13.04
CA ASP A 56 -7.49 -7.17 -13.40
C ASP A 56 -7.13 -6.26 -12.21
N LEU A 57 -7.70 -6.52 -11.02
CA LEU A 57 -7.36 -5.77 -9.81
C LEU A 57 -5.88 -5.94 -9.44
N TYR A 58 -5.33 -7.16 -9.56
CA TYR A 58 -3.91 -7.42 -9.32
C TYR A 58 -3.03 -6.60 -10.27
N ASP A 59 -3.33 -6.59 -11.56
CA ASP A 59 -2.55 -5.85 -12.56
C ASP A 59 -2.62 -4.34 -12.32
N ARG A 60 -3.80 -3.81 -11.98
CA ARG A 60 -4.01 -2.40 -11.62
C ARG A 60 -3.26 -2.01 -10.35
N TYR A 61 -3.40 -2.80 -9.29
CA TYR A 61 -2.69 -2.59 -8.02
C TYR A 61 -1.18 -2.50 -8.24
N TRP A 62 -0.60 -3.48 -8.93
CA TRP A 62 0.85 -3.49 -9.16
C TRP A 62 1.30 -2.38 -10.10
N ALA A 63 0.49 -1.96 -11.07
CA ALA A 63 0.80 -0.77 -11.86
C ALA A 63 0.81 0.51 -11.00
N ALA A 64 -0.15 0.64 -10.08
CA ALA A 64 -0.23 1.77 -9.14
C ALA A 64 0.96 1.76 -8.16
N MET A 65 1.33 0.60 -7.62
CA MET A 65 2.51 0.45 -6.75
C MET A 65 3.82 0.78 -7.47
N GLY A 66 3.90 0.48 -8.77
CA GLY A 66 5.02 0.94 -9.60
C GLY A 66 5.13 2.46 -9.69
N GLN A 67 3.99 3.18 -9.76
CA GLN A 67 3.97 4.64 -9.75
C GLN A 67 4.30 5.20 -8.37
N TRP A 68 3.75 4.61 -7.32
CA TRP A 68 4.08 4.98 -5.94
C TRP A 68 5.60 4.82 -5.69
N HIS A 69 6.19 3.71 -6.12
CA HIS A 69 7.63 3.46 -5.99
C HIS A 69 8.48 4.53 -6.68
N GLN A 70 8.07 5.04 -7.85
CA GLN A 70 8.78 6.14 -8.50
C GLN A 70 8.79 7.41 -7.65
N ARG A 71 7.69 7.71 -6.94
CA ARG A 71 7.63 8.84 -6.01
C ARG A 71 8.50 8.60 -4.78
N PHE A 72 8.42 7.42 -4.19
CA PHE A 72 9.31 7.00 -3.11
C PHE A 72 10.79 7.21 -3.47
N VAL A 73 11.24 6.73 -4.63
CA VAL A 73 12.62 6.90 -5.11
C VAL A 73 12.98 8.38 -5.27
N ALA A 74 12.08 9.19 -5.83
CA ALA A 74 12.31 10.62 -6.01
C ALA A 74 12.40 11.39 -4.68
N GLU A 75 11.77 10.88 -3.63
CA GLU A 75 11.68 11.51 -2.32
C GLU A 75 12.68 10.96 -1.29
N GLN A 76 13.53 9.96 -1.65
CA GLN A 76 14.46 9.31 -0.73
C GLN A 76 15.31 10.28 0.10
N ASP A 77 15.87 11.32 -0.52
CA ASP A 77 16.68 12.31 0.20
C ASP A 77 15.89 13.02 1.31
N ARG A 78 14.59 13.26 1.09
CA ARG A 78 13.68 13.90 2.06
C ARG A 78 13.19 12.93 3.12
N ILE A 79 13.09 11.65 2.81
CA ILE A 79 12.80 10.59 3.80
C ILE A 79 13.98 10.45 4.78
N VAL A 80 15.21 10.41 4.25
CA VAL A 80 16.42 10.27 5.08
C VAL A 80 16.73 11.54 5.88
N ASN A 81 16.38 12.71 5.33
CA ASN A 81 16.60 14.01 5.98
C ASN A 81 15.27 14.76 6.12
N PRO A 82 14.37 14.30 7.01
CA PRO A 82 13.03 14.82 7.09
C PRO A 82 13.03 16.22 7.72
N THR A 83 12.20 17.09 7.16
CA THR A 83 11.83 18.33 7.85
C THR A 83 10.93 18.01 9.03
N PRO A 84 11.10 18.67 10.20
CA PRO A 84 10.20 18.47 11.33
C PRO A 84 8.75 18.79 10.99
N MET A 85 7.82 18.13 11.69
CA MET A 85 6.40 18.44 11.61
C MET A 85 6.16 19.94 11.94
N PRO A 86 5.49 20.72 11.07
CA PRO A 86 5.24 22.14 11.29
C PRO A 86 4.37 22.45 12.52
N GLY A 87 3.60 21.45 13.00
CA GLY A 87 2.79 21.51 14.20
C GLY A 87 1.78 20.35 14.27
N PRO A 88 1.16 20.11 15.44
CA PRO A 88 0.25 18.97 15.65
C PRO A 88 -1.01 19.03 14.77
N THR A 89 -1.52 20.23 14.48
CA THR A 89 -2.73 20.40 13.64
C THR A 89 -2.55 19.81 12.24
N LEU A 90 -1.36 19.96 11.63
CA LEU A 90 -1.14 19.40 10.30
C LEU A 90 -1.05 17.86 10.33
N GLN A 91 -0.51 17.29 11.41
CA GLN A 91 -0.50 15.85 11.61
C GLN A 91 -1.92 15.30 11.75
N GLU A 92 -2.76 15.93 12.60
CA GLU A 92 -4.17 15.58 12.77
C GLU A 92 -4.95 15.65 11.44
N GLU A 93 -4.65 16.64 10.58
CA GLU A 93 -5.24 16.75 9.23
C GLU A 93 -4.83 15.59 8.31
N TYR A 94 -3.56 15.16 8.35
CA TYR A 94 -3.12 13.99 7.61
C TYR A 94 -3.77 12.70 8.12
N GLU A 95 -3.82 12.52 9.43
CA GLU A 95 -4.41 11.33 10.06
C GLU A 95 -5.90 11.21 9.73
N ALA A 96 -6.65 12.31 9.80
CA ALA A 96 -8.06 12.34 9.41
C ALA A 96 -8.25 11.97 7.93
N LEU A 97 -7.41 12.50 7.03
CA LEU A 97 -7.46 12.18 5.61
C LEU A 97 -7.09 10.71 5.33
N ILE A 98 -6.08 10.18 6.01
CA ILE A 98 -5.65 8.78 5.88
C ILE A 98 -6.79 7.85 6.32
N ALA A 99 -7.42 8.13 7.46
CA ALA A 99 -8.54 7.35 7.96
C ALA A 99 -9.74 7.39 7.01
N GLU A 100 -10.10 8.55 6.48
CA GLU A 100 -11.18 8.69 5.49
C GLU A 100 -10.90 7.87 4.22
N LEU A 101 -9.68 7.97 3.68
CA LEU A 101 -9.28 7.20 2.50
C LEU A 101 -9.30 5.69 2.78
N ALA A 102 -8.78 5.25 3.93
CA ALA A 102 -8.76 3.84 4.28
C ALA A 102 -10.19 3.25 4.38
N ASP A 103 -11.09 3.94 5.09
CA ASP A 103 -12.50 3.56 5.22
C ASP A 103 -13.20 3.44 3.86
N GLU A 104 -13.01 4.43 2.98
CA GLU A 104 -13.60 4.46 1.63
C GLU A 104 -13.09 3.29 0.79
N ILE A 105 -11.76 3.13 0.70
CA ILE A 105 -11.11 2.12 -0.14
C ILE A 105 -11.47 0.70 0.33
N ILE A 106 -11.44 0.44 1.63
CA ILE A 106 -11.78 -0.87 2.18
C ILE A 106 -13.27 -1.17 1.99
N GLY A 107 -14.12 -0.16 2.08
CA GLY A 107 -15.56 -0.25 1.79
C GLY A 107 -15.87 -0.63 0.34
N ASP A 108 -15.07 -0.13 -0.59
CA ASP A 108 -15.26 -0.28 -2.04
C ASP A 108 -14.57 -1.50 -2.65
N LEU A 109 -13.73 -2.19 -1.89
CA LEU A 109 -13.16 -3.45 -2.35
C LEU A 109 -14.25 -4.46 -2.70
N PRO A 110 -14.10 -5.21 -3.81
CA PRO A 110 -15.05 -6.23 -4.19
C PRO A 110 -15.31 -7.20 -3.03
N ARG A 111 -16.55 -7.23 -2.54
CA ARG A 111 -16.92 -8.18 -1.49
C ARG A 111 -16.82 -9.60 -2.06
N PRO A 112 -16.15 -10.54 -1.36
CA PRO A 112 -16.10 -11.92 -1.81
C PRO A 112 -17.53 -12.43 -1.94
N ALA A 113 -17.83 -13.11 -3.06
CA ALA A 113 -19.12 -13.78 -3.21
C ALA A 113 -19.33 -14.70 -2.00
N SER A 114 -20.53 -14.67 -1.41
CA SER A 114 -20.89 -15.35 -0.15
C SER A 114 -20.94 -16.89 -0.28
N ALA A 115 -19.99 -17.51 -0.97
CA ALA A 115 -19.84 -18.94 -1.06
C ALA A 115 -18.95 -19.42 0.10
N ALA A 116 -19.37 -20.51 0.75
CA ALA A 116 -18.67 -21.16 1.85
C ALA A 116 -17.26 -21.72 1.50
N VAL A 117 -16.78 -21.49 0.26
CA VAL A 117 -15.47 -21.92 -0.23
C VAL A 117 -14.68 -20.70 -0.68
N ILE A 118 -13.71 -20.33 0.14
CA ILE A 118 -12.78 -19.22 -0.10
C ILE A 118 -11.75 -19.71 -1.10
N ARG A 119 -11.62 -19.04 -2.26
CA ARG A 119 -10.57 -19.39 -3.20
C ARG A 119 -9.26 -18.72 -2.81
N ILE A 120 -8.17 -19.46 -2.96
CA ILE A 120 -6.83 -19.00 -2.60
C ILE A 120 -6.30 -17.91 -3.56
N ASP A 121 -6.97 -17.73 -4.70
CA ASP A 121 -6.64 -16.82 -5.82
C ASP A 121 -7.54 -15.56 -5.86
N ASP A 122 -8.36 -15.34 -4.83
CA ASP A 122 -9.14 -14.10 -4.67
C ASP A 122 -8.22 -12.97 -4.18
N PHE A 123 -7.82 -12.10 -5.12
CA PHE A 123 -6.90 -11.01 -4.83
C PHE A 123 -7.55 -9.89 -4.00
N ALA A 124 -8.83 -9.59 -4.25
CA ALA A 124 -9.54 -8.51 -3.55
C ALA A 124 -9.60 -8.76 -2.05
N ARG A 125 -9.89 -10.00 -1.64
CA ARG A 125 -9.89 -10.38 -0.23
C ARG A 125 -8.50 -10.27 0.42
N ARG A 126 -7.45 -10.65 -0.30
CA ARG A 126 -6.08 -10.60 0.23
C ARG A 126 -5.60 -9.17 0.36
N LEU A 127 -5.88 -8.36 -0.65
CA LEU A 127 -5.62 -6.93 -0.58
C LEU A 127 -6.36 -6.32 0.62
N ASN A 128 -7.63 -6.64 0.84
CA ASN A 128 -8.39 -6.17 2.00
C ASN A 128 -7.70 -6.52 3.33
N LEU A 129 -7.28 -7.77 3.54
CA LEU A 129 -6.56 -8.17 4.76
C LEU A 129 -5.28 -7.35 4.98
N GLN A 130 -4.52 -7.12 3.92
CA GLN A 130 -3.27 -6.36 4.03
C GLN A 130 -3.48 -4.84 4.13
N LEU A 131 -4.64 -4.32 3.71
CA LEU A 131 -5.01 -2.93 3.92
C LEU A 131 -5.48 -2.70 5.35
N GLN A 132 -6.22 -3.64 5.94
CA GLN A 132 -6.59 -3.60 7.36
C GLN A 132 -5.35 -3.58 8.25
N GLU A 133 -4.32 -4.39 7.96
CA GLU A 133 -3.04 -4.34 8.69
C GLU A 133 -2.31 -2.98 8.55
N MET A 134 -2.54 -2.25 7.46
CA MET A 134 -1.97 -0.91 7.23
C MET A 134 -2.75 0.18 7.99
N GLU A 135 -4.02 -0.03 8.35
CA GLU A 135 -4.77 0.89 9.21
C GLU A 135 -4.22 0.94 10.64
N ASP A 136 -3.58 -0.15 11.08
CA ASP A 136 -2.94 -0.25 12.39
C ASP A 136 -1.60 0.51 12.45
N LEU A 137 -1.14 1.11 11.34
CA LEU A 137 0.10 1.88 11.27
C LEU A 137 0.08 3.05 12.27
N TYR A 138 1.10 3.09 13.14
CA TYR A 138 1.25 4.15 14.14
C TYR A 138 1.77 5.43 13.49
N THR A 139 0.86 6.37 13.24
CA THR A 139 1.14 7.62 12.52
C THR A 139 1.90 8.66 13.35
N ASP A 140 1.88 8.57 14.68
CA ASP A 140 2.46 9.60 15.57
C ASP A 140 3.97 9.78 15.41
N VAL A 141 4.67 8.73 14.95
CA VAL A 141 6.12 8.72 14.75
C VAL A 141 6.51 9.04 13.30
N LEU A 142 5.52 9.17 12.41
CA LEU A 142 5.76 9.42 10.99
C LEU A 142 6.15 10.89 10.76
N THR A 143 7.10 11.07 9.86
CA THR A 143 7.52 12.39 9.43
C THR A 143 6.54 12.96 8.39
N PRO A 144 6.59 14.27 8.09
CA PRO A 144 5.69 14.86 7.09
C PRO A 144 5.78 14.20 5.71
N ILE A 145 6.97 13.74 5.30
CA ILE A 145 7.13 13.06 4.01
C ILE A 145 6.55 11.64 4.04
N ASP A 146 6.63 10.94 5.18
CA ASP A 146 6.04 9.62 5.34
C ASP A 146 4.51 9.70 5.25
N LEU A 147 3.89 10.68 5.95
CA LEU A 147 2.44 10.92 5.87
C LEU A 147 2.00 11.28 4.45
N LEU A 148 2.77 12.11 3.74
CA LEU A 148 2.50 12.43 2.34
C LEU A 148 2.54 11.17 1.46
N LEU A 149 3.58 10.35 1.60
CA LEU A 149 3.72 9.10 0.84
C LEU A 149 2.65 8.07 1.22
N LEU A 150 2.19 8.05 2.46
CA LEU A 150 1.08 7.21 2.92
C LEU A 150 -0.26 7.65 2.32
N VAL A 151 -0.55 8.95 2.29
CA VAL A 151 -1.72 9.49 1.58
C VAL A 151 -1.65 9.14 0.09
N GLU A 152 -0.48 9.27 -0.53
CA GLU A 152 -0.29 8.89 -1.93
C GLU A 152 -0.46 7.39 -2.15
N TYR A 153 0.02 6.56 -1.22
CA TYR A 153 -0.19 5.12 -1.25
C TYR A 153 -1.69 4.81 -1.27
N TRP A 154 -2.46 5.35 -0.33
CA TRP A 154 -3.91 5.13 -0.28
C TRP A 154 -4.61 5.62 -1.56
N ARG A 155 -4.25 6.81 -2.08
CA ARG A 155 -4.80 7.29 -3.37
C ARG A 155 -4.46 6.39 -4.56
N MET A 156 -3.28 5.78 -4.57
CA MET A 156 -2.87 4.84 -5.62
C MET A 156 -3.66 3.53 -5.52
N VAL A 157 -3.93 3.07 -4.29
CA VAL A 157 -4.81 1.92 -4.05
C VAL A 157 -6.24 2.23 -4.48
N ASP A 158 -6.78 3.39 -4.12
CA ASP A 158 -8.11 3.85 -4.53
C ASP A 158 -8.27 3.83 -6.06
N GLN A 159 -7.33 4.44 -6.79
CA GLN A 159 -7.33 4.40 -8.25
C GLN A 159 -7.32 2.96 -8.81
N ALA A 160 -6.57 2.07 -8.16
CA ALA A 160 -6.54 0.66 -8.54
C ALA A 160 -7.88 -0.04 -8.27
N VAL A 161 -8.64 0.36 -7.25
CA VAL A 161 -9.97 -0.19 -6.93
C VAL A 161 -11.04 0.40 -7.85
N GLN A 162 -11.12 1.73 -7.96
CA GLN A 162 -12.18 2.50 -8.63
C GLN A 162 -12.17 2.46 -10.15
N ALA A 163 -11.07 2.05 -10.80
CA ALA A 163 -10.98 2.02 -12.27
C ALA A 163 -11.98 1.06 -12.99
N LYS A 164 -12.98 0.53 -12.28
CA LYS A 164 -14.18 -0.11 -12.83
C LYS A 164 -15.23 0.86 -13.39
N GLU A 165 -15.25 2.14 -13.01
CA GLU A 165 -16.35 3.07 -13.38
C GLU A 165 -16.17 3.82 -14.72
N GLY A 166 -15.26 3.37 -15.58
CA GLY A 166 -14.95 4.04 -16.85
C GLY A 166 -15.12 3.16 -18.09
N ASN A 167 -16.31 2.60 -18.30
CA ASN A 167 -16.74 2.07 -19.60
C ASN A 167 -18.27 2.13 -19.69
N GLU A 168 -18.78 3.32 -20.02
CA GLU A 168 -20.02 3.48 -20.79
C GLU A 168 -19.71 3.39 -22.29
#